data_AF-A0A355SXH5-F1
#
_entry.id   AF-A0A355SXH5-F1
#
_cell.length_a   1.000
_cell.length_b   1.000
_cell.length_c   1.000
_cell.angle_alpha   90.00
_cell.angle_beta   90.00
_cell.angle_gamma   90.00
#
_symmetry.space_group_name_H-M   'P 1'
#
loop_
_entity.id
_entity.type
_entity.pdbx_description
1 polymer ?
#
loop_
_entity_poly.entity_id
_entity_poly.type
_entity_poly.pdbx_seq_one_letter_code
_entity_poly.pdbx_strand_id
1 'polypeptide(L)'
;MTKWMGFVQAYMFPTTEFGLVMPRLVAPLMGRAVDETRVEKALPTIQYQLGLLEAALDGRTFIASDHLTLADIYLFCTWMAVAHTDEGKVMLHHSPNVTRWMSYLGSRESARRTAWPEG
;
A
#
# COMPACT_ATOMS: atom_id res chain seq x y z
N MET A 1 -12.16 10.71 9.07
CA MET A 1 -11.25 11.05 7.95
C MET A 1 -9.80 11.31 8.40
N THR A 2 -9.54 12.33 9.22
CA THR A 2 -8.17 12.74 9.65
C THR A 2 -7.36 11.65 10.37
N LYS A 3 -8.02 10.81 11.20
CA LYS A 3 -7.36 9.66 11.86
C LYS A 3 -6.62 8.76 10.87
N TRP A 4 -7.25 8.41 9.75
CA TRP A 4 -6.65 7.50 8.77
C TRP A 4 -5.46 8.14 8.07
N MET A 5 -5.57 9.41 7.66
CA MET A 5 -4.45 10.12 7.04
C MET A 5 -3.26 10.26 8.01
N GLY A 6 -3.52 10.61 9.27
CA GLY A 6 -2.47 10.69 10.29
C GLY A 6 -1.81 9.35 10.57
N PHE A 7 -2.60 8.26 10.61
CA PHE A 7 -2.06 6.91 10.77
C PHE A 7 -1.16 6.51 9.60
N VAL A 8 -1.56 6.80 8.37
CA VAL A 8 -0.73 6.52 7.19
C VAL A 8 0.57 7.30 7.25
N GLN A 9 0.48 8.60 7.46
CA GLN A 9 1.65 9.48 7.42
C GLN A 9 2.65 9.14 8.53
N ALA A 10 2.18 8.85 9.74
CA ALA A 10 3.05 8.61 10.88
C ALA A 10 3.58 7.17 10.96
N TYR A 11 2.83 6.17 10.47
CA TYR A 11 3.15 4.76 10.70
C TYR A 11 3.30 3.95 9.42
N MET A 12 2.33 3.99 8.50
CA MET A 12 2.37 3.09 7.33
C MET A 12 3.40 3.53 6.30
N PHE A 13 3.29 4.78 5.83
CA PHE A 13 4.14 5.28 4.76
C PHE A 13 5.64 5.14 5.08
N PRO A 14 6.14 5.54 6.27
CA PRO A 14 7.57 5.36 6.58
C PRO A 14 8.01 3.90 6.56
N THR A 15 7.19 2.97 7.06
CA THR A 15 7.54 1.54 7.10
C THR A 15 7.48 0.91 5.71
N THR A 16 6.42 1.14 4.95
CA THR A 16 6.28 0.58 3.60
C THR A 16 7.30 1.19 2.63
N GLU A 17 7.53 2.49 2.72
CA GLU A 17 8.42 3.21 1.80
C GLU A 17 9.88 2.83 2.05
N PHE A 18 10.40 3.07 3.26
CA PHE A 18 11.82 2.85 3.56
C PHE A 18 12.16 1.39 3.85
N GLY A 19 11.17 0.61 4.29
CA GLY A 19 11.35 -0.79 4.63
C GLY A 19 11.21 -1.74 3.45
N LEU A 20 10.41 -1.40 2.43
CA LEU A 20 10.10 -2.31 1.33
C LEU A 20 10.25 -1.68 -0.06
N VAL A 21 9.53 -0.58 -0.35
CA VAL A 21 9.48 0.02 -1.69
C VAL A 21 10.85 0.54 -2.14
N MET A 22 11.52 1.34 -1.31
CA MET A 22 12.84 1.89 -1.63
C MET A 22 13.90 0.78 -1.83
N PRO A 23 14.02 -0.21 -0.93
CA PRO A 23 14.92 -1.35 -1.17
C PRO A 23 14.57 -2.18 -2.41
N ARG A 24 13.30 -2.53 -2.64
CA ARG A 24 12.89 -3.46 -3.71
C ARG A 24 12.79 -2.83 -5.09
N LEU A 25 12.30 -1.60 -5.18
CA LEU A 25 12.02 -0.95 -6.46
C LEU A 25 13.08 0.09 -6.80
N VAL A 26 13.42 0.97 -5.86
CA VAL A 26 14.27 2.13 -6.17
C VAL A 26 15.76 1.77 -6.18
N ALA A 27 16.25 0.97 -5.23
CA ALA A 27 17.66 0.61 -5.19
C ALA A 27 18.14 -0.10 -6.47
N PRO A 28 17.42 -1.10 -7.03
CA PRO A 28 17.80 -1.72 -8.31
C PRO A 28 17.81 -0.74 -9.49
N LEU A 29 16.82 0.17 -9.56
CA LEU A 29 16.78 1.21 -10.59
C LEU A 29 17.99 2.17 -10.52
N MET A 30 18.60 2.29 -9.34
CA MET A 30 19.83 3.07 -9.13
C MET A 30 21.11 2.23 -9.25
N GLY A 31 21.03 0.97 -9.65
CA GLY A 31 22.19 0.06 -9.71
C GLY A 31 22.77 -0.32 -8.35
N ARG A 32 21.98 -0.21 -7.27
CA ARG A 32 22.37 -0.57 -5.91
C ARG A 32 21.82 -1.95 -5.55
N ALA A 33 22.56 -2.67 -4.71
CA ALA A 33 22.09 -3.93 -4.14
C ALA A 33 20.89 -3.70 -3.20
N VAL A 34 19.99 -4.68 -3.15
CA VAL A 34 18.87 -4.70 -2.21
C VAL A 34 19.38 -5.02 -0.81
N ASP A 35 18.96 -4.24 0.19
CA ASP A 35 19.21 -4.51 1.61
C ASP A 35 18.14 -5.49 2.13
N GLU A 36 18.39 -6.78 1.95
CA GLU A 36 17.47 -7.85 2.35
C GLU A 36 17.18 -7.83 3.85
N THR A 37 18.18 -7.56 4.68
CA THR A 37 18.01 -7.48 6.15
C THR A 37 17.04 -6.37 6.54
N ARG A 38 17.05 -5.23 5.84
CA ARG A 38 16.08 -4.16 6.07
C ARG A 38 14.67 -4.57 5.68
N VAL A 39 14.53 -5.25 4.53
CA VAL A 39 13.23 -5.75 4.06
C VAL A 39 12.65 -6.75 5.06
N GLU A 40 13.41 -7.78 5.42
CA GLU A 40 13.00 -8.81 6.38
C GLU A 40 12.54 -8.22 7.72
N LYS A 41 13.25 -7.20 8.23
CA LYS A 41 12.89 -6.52 9.48
C LYS A 41 11.59 -5.72 9.37
N ALA A 42 11.28 -5.15 8.21
CA ALA A 42 10.09 -4.32 8.01
C ALA A 42 8.82 -5.15 7.76
N LEU A 43 8.95 -6.33 7.14
CA LEU A 43 7.82 -7.16 6.71
C LEU A 43 6.81 -7.46 7.84
N PRO A 44 7.19 -7.86 9.07
CA PRO A 44 6.22 -8.13 10.12
C PRO A 44 5.34 -6.91 10.47
N THR A 45 5.93 -5.71 10.48
CA THR A 45 5.18 -4.47 10.74
C THR A 45 4.25 -4.13 9.58
N ILE A 46 4.71 -4.30 8.33
CA ILE A 46 3.88 -4.07 7.14
C ILE A 46 2.69 -5.03 7.11
N GLN A 47 2.91 -6.32 7.42
CA GLN A 47 1.86 -7.32 7.51
C GLN A 47 0.83 -6.97 8.59
N TYR A 48 1.28 -6.54 9.77
CA TYR A 48 0.38 -6.08 10.83
C TYR A 48 -0.45 -4.87 10.39
N GLN A 49 0.19 -3.88 9.78
CA GLN A 49 -0.46 -2.69 9.23
C GLN A 49 -1.51 -3.05 8.16
N LEU A 50 -1.20 -3.99 7.27
CA LEU A 50 -2.15 -4.51 6.29
C LEU A 50 -3.34 -5.20 6.96
N GLY A 51 -3.10 -6.00 8.00
CA GLY A 51 -4.17 -6.63 8.77
C GLY A 51 -5.14 -5.62 9.40
N LEU A 52 -4.64 -4.47 9.85
CA LEU A 52 -5.49 -3.39 10.35
C LEU A 52 -6.37 -2.77 9.25
N LEU A 53 -5.85 -2.64 8.03
CA LEU A 53 -6.62 -2.17 6.87
C LEU A 53 -7.68 -3.18 6.44
N GLU A 54 -7.28 -4.44 6.36
CA GLU A 54 -8.16 -5.55 6.01
C GLU A 54 -9.36 -5.61 6.96
N ALA A 55 -9.11 -5.57 8.27
CA ALA A 55 -10.17 -5.52 9.27
C ALA A 55 -11.03 -4.25 9.19
N ALA A 56 -10.43 -3.09 8.88
CA ALA A 56 -11.15 -1.82 8.79
C ALA A 56 -12.04 -1.69 7.54
N LEU A 57 -11.75 -2.49 6.51
CA LEU A 57 -12.51 -2.57 5.26
C LEU A 57 -13.52 -3.72 5.24
N ASP A 58 -13.56 -4.54 6.29
CA ASP A 58 -14.58 -5.58 6.41
C ASP A 58 -15.98 -4.96 6.44
N GLY A 59 -16.85 -5.47 5.57
CA GLY A 59 -18.20 -4.93 5.34
C GLY A 59 -18.26 -3.49 4.81
N ARG A 60 -17.14 -2.87 4.40
CA ARG A 60 -17.09 -1.45 4.01
C ARG A 60 -16.50 -1.23 2.63
N THR A 61 -17.10 -0.31 1.89
CA THR A 61 -16.62 0.12 0.56
C THR A 61 -15.46 1.10 0.65
N PHE A 62 -15.47 1.98 1.66
CA PHE A 62 -14.47 3.04 1.86
C PHE A 62 -13.92 3.02 3.28
N ILE A 63 -12.67 3.44 3.45
CA ILE A 63 -11.94 3.31 4.70
C ILE A 63 -12.45 4.25 5.80
N ALA A 64 -12.94 5.43 5.43
CA ALA A 64 -13.23 6.51 6.38
C ALA A 64 -14.70 6.92 6.46
N SER A 65 -15.54 6.55 5.49
CA SER A 65 -16.96 6.94 5.42
C SER A 65 -17.77 5.93 4.58
N ASP A 66 -18.99 6.31 4.18
CA ASP A 66 -19.87 5.61 3.24
C ASP A 66 -19.67 6.06 1.77
N HIS A 67 -18.85 7.08 1.56
CA HIS A 67 -18.43 7.61 0.27
C HIS A 67 -16.90 7.73 0.18
N LEU A 68 -16.39 7.90 -1.05
CA LEU A 68 -14.96 8.08 -1.32
C LEU A 68 -14.43 9.35 -0.65
N THR A 69 -13.31 9.23 0.05
CA THR A 69 -12.64 10.38 0.70
C THR A 69 -11.17 10.48 0.34
N LEU A 70 -10.53 11.58 0.75
CA LEU A 70 -9.07 11.74 0.60
C LEU A 70 -8.28 10.66 1.34
N ALA A 71 -8.82 10.10 2.42
CA ALA A 71 -8.17 9.01 3.15
C ALA A 71 -7.99 7.76 2.26
N ASP A 72 -8.99 7.44 1.43
CA ASP A 72 -8.93 6.33 0.50
C ASP A 72 -7.86 6.56 -0.56
N ILE A 73 -7.84 7.76 -1.15
CA ILE A 73 -6.86 8.13 -2.19
C ILE A 73 -5.44 8.08 -1.63
N TYR A 74 -5.23 8.62 -0.43
CA TYR A 74 -3.91 8.68 0.20
C TYR A 74 -3.36 7.28 0.53
N LEU A 75 -4.22 6.41 1.08
CA LEU A 75 -3.87 5.00 1.31
C LEU A 75 -3.58 4.27 0.00
N PHE A 76 -4.41 4.49 -1.03
CA PHE A 76 -4.26 3.83 -2.31
C PHE A 76 -2.90 4.14 -2.94
N CYS A 77 -2.51 5.42 -2.97
CA CYS A 77 -1.20 5.82 -3.47
C CYS A 77 -0.04 5.15 -2.72
N THR A 78 -0.16 4.98 -1.40
CA THR A 78 0.87 4.28 -0.59
C THR A 78 0.96 2.80 -0.97
N TRP A 79 -0.18 2.13 -1.11
CA TRP A 79 -0.21 0.69 -1.39
C TRP A 79 0.02 0.33 -2.86
N MET A 80 -0.17 1.25 -3.80
CA MET A 80 0.16 1.01 -5.21
C MET A 80 1.63 0.62 -5.41
N ALA A 81 2.56 1.34 -4.77
CA ALA A 81 3.98 1.02 -4.87
C ALA A 81 4.30 -0.33 -4.21
N VAL A 82 3.69 -0.61 -3.05
CA VAL A 82 3.84 -1.91 -2.38
C VAL A 82 3.37 -3.05 -3.28
N ALA A 83 2.24 -2.89 -3.98
CA ALA A 83 1.69 -3.90 -4.89
C ALA A 83 2.60 -4.27 -6.08
N HIS A 84 3.65 -3.48 -6.36
CA HIS A 84 4.64 -3.80 -7.39
C HIS A 84 5.80 -4.66 -6.87
N THR A 85 5.94 -4.82 -5.55
CA THR A 85 6.89 -5.75 -4.94
C THR A 85 6.33 -7.17 -4.86
N ASP A 86 7.19 -8.18 -4.86
CA ASP A 86 6.73 -9.57 -4.79
C ASP A 86 6.10 -9.88 -3.42
N GLU A 87 6.65 -9.33 -2.34
CA GLU A 87 6.06 -9.44 -1.00
C GLU A 87 4.69 -8.76 -0.94
N GLY A 88 4.56 -7.59 -1.55
CA GLY A 88 3.29 -6.89 -1.65
C GLY A 88 2.22 -7.69 -2.39
N LYS A 89 2.58 -8.31 -3.53
CA LYS A 89 1.67 -9.20 -4.28
C LYS A 89 1.20 -10.37 -3.41
N VAL A 90 2.11 -11.02 -2.68
CA VAL A 90 1.78 -12.13 -1.77
C VAL A 90 0.86 -11.67 -0.64
N MET A 91 1.19 -10.56 0.02
CA MET A 91 0.38 -10.01 1.12
C MET A 91 -1.03 -9.61 0.66
N LEU A 92 -1.15 -8.98 -0.51
CA LEU A 92 -2.44 -8.56 -1.07
C LEU A 92 -3.29 -9.74 -1.55
N HIS A 93 -2.67 -10.81 -2.08
CA HIS A 93 -3.37 -12.04 -2.40
C HIS A 93 -4.12 -12.62 -1.18
N HIS A 94 -3.59 -12.39 0.03
CA HIS A 94 -4.17 -12.89 1.29
C HIS A 94 -5.09 -11.86 1.98
N SER A 95 -5.32 -10.70 1.36
CA SER A 95 -6.09 -9.58 1.93
C SER A 95 -7.24 -9.17 1.00
N PRO A 96 -8.35 -9.94 0.97
CA PRO A 96 -9.40 -9.78 -0.02
C PRO A 96 -10.15 -8.44 0.06
N ASN A 97 -10.37 -7.88 1.25
CA ASN A 97 -11.05 -6.59 1.39
C ASN A 97 -10.18 -5.45 0.86
N VAL A 98 -8.88 -5.46 1.20
CA VAL A 98 -7.92 -4.48 0.67
C VAL A 98 -7.78 -4.63 -0.84
N THR A 99 -7.67 -5.85 -1.35
CA THR A 99 -7.55 -6.10 -2.81
C THR A 99 -8.80 -5.65 -3.57
N ARG A 100 -10.00 -5.92 -3.06
CA ARG A 100 -11.26 -5.38 -3.62
C ARG A 100 -11.23 -3.85 -3.66
N TRP A 101 -10.88 -3.24 -2.53
CA TRP A 101 -10.84 -1.78 -2.38
C TRP A 101 -9.80 -1.12 -3.30
N MET A 102 -8.59 -1.68 -3.41
CA MET A 102 -7.57 -1.22 -4.35
C MET A 102 -8.00 -1.39 -5.80
N SER A 103 -8.63 -2.51 -6.16
CA SER A 103 -9.13 -2.75 -7.52
C SER A 103 -10.20 -1.74 -7.92
N TYR A 104 -11.12 -1.42 -7.00
CA TYR A 104 -12.12 -0.38 -7.20
C TYR A 104 -11.48 1.01 -7.41
N LEU A 105 -10.50 1.38 -6.59
CA LEU A 105 -9.83 2.67 -6.73
C LEU A 105 -8.97 2.74 -8.01
N GLY A 106 -8.29 1.65 -8.36
CA GLY A 106 -7.45 1.53 -9.55
C GLY A 106 -8.24 1.55 -10.86
N SER A 107 -9.51 1.13 -10.87
CA SER A 107 -10.37 1.17 -12.07
C SER A 107 -10.79 2.59 -12.47
N ARG A 108 -10.69 3.55 -11.54
CA ARG A 108 -11.03 4.96 -11.77
C ARG A 108 -10.12 5.57 -12.80
N GLU A 109 -10.67 6.41 -13.68
CA GLU A 109 -9.90 7.07 -14.73
C GLU A 109 -8.75 7.91 -14.18
N SER A 110 -8.95 8.62 -13.07
CA SER A 110 -7.89 9.38 -12.42
C SER A 110 -6.70 8.49 -12.01
N ALA A 111 -6.97 7.29 -11.51
CA ALA A 111 -5.93 6.35 -11.10
C ALA A 111 -5.20 5.76 -12.32
N ARG A 112 -5.95 5.34 -13.36
CA ARG A 112 -5.37 4.81 -14.60
C ARG A 112 -4.47 5.82 -15.30
N ARG A 113 -4.84 7.10 -15.31
CA ARG A 113 -4.04 8.19 -15.90
C ARG A 113 -2.73 8.48 -15.15
N THR A 114 -2.62 8.04 -13.91
CA THR A 114 -1.42 8.22 -13.06
C THR A 114 -0.75 6.90 -12.71
N ALA A 115 -1.19 5.79 -13.30
CA ALA A 115 -0.58 4.49 -13.08
C ALA A 115 0.86 4.52 -13.59
N TRP A 116 1.74 3.75 -12.93
CA TRP A 116 3.06 3.51 -13.48
C TRP A 116 2.88 2.81 -14.84
N PRO A 117 3.59 3.23 -15.91
CA PRO A 117 3.57 2.46 -17.14
C PRO A 117 3.95 1.01 -16.82
N GLU A 118 3.16 0.05 -17.31
CA GLU A 118 3.56 -1.36 -17.24
C GLU A 118 4.95 -1.46 -17.89
N GLY A 119 5.91 -1.99 -17.12
CA GLY A 119 7.30 -2.15 -17.56
C GLY A 119 7.45 -3.22 -18.63
#